data_AF-A0A534T0D7-F1
#
_entry.id   AF-A0A534T0D7-F1
#
_cell.length_a   1.000
_cell.length_b   1.000
_cell.length_c   1.000
_cell.angle_alpha   90.00
_cell.angle_beta   90.00
_cell.angle_gamma   90.00
#
_symmetry.space_group_name_H-M   'P 1'
#
loop_
_entity.id
_entity.type
_entity.pdbx_description
1 polymer ?
#
loop_
_entity_poly.entity_id
_entity_poly.type
_entity_poly.pdbx_seq_one_letter_code
_entity_poly.pdbx_strand_id
1 'polypeptide(L)'
;MTPTTDLALDDIQLGELSLWLRPDREGIFAKLRTERPVSCHAEGEFPGVPKGRGFWALTRYADVVRASMDAETFVSGHGVNIPDQVPELNEFFGS
;
A
#
# COMPACT_ATOMS: atom_id res chain seq x y z
N MET A 1 -21.19 -14.43 2.01
CA MET A 1 -20.86 -13.64 3.22
C MET A 1 -19.75 -12.68 2.87
N THR A 2 -19.79 -11.44 3.37
CA THR A 2 -18.64 -10.53 3.27
C THR A 2 -17.49 -11.13 4.09
N PRO A 3 -16.27 -11.26 3.53
CA PRO A 3 -15.11 -11.67 4.30
C PRO A 3 -14.90 -10.76 5.52
N THR A 4 -14.44 -11.33 6.63
CA THR A 4 -14.19 -10.59 7.89
C THR A 4 -12.82 -10.95 8.43
N THR A 5 -12.25 -10.05 9.24
CA THR A 5 -11.03 -10.26 10.01
C THR A 5 -11.32 -9.94 11.48
N ASP A 6 -10.58 -10.57 12.38
CA ASP A 6 -10.60 -10.31 13.81
C ASP A 6 -9.64 -9.19 14.24
N LEU A 7 -8.76 -8.72 13.34
CA LEU A 7 -7.80 -7.65 13.63
C LEU A 7 -8.50 -6.32 13.96
N ALA A 8 -7.97 -5.61 14.96
CA ALA A 8 -8.30 -4.21 15.17
C ALA A 8 -7.71 -3.34 14.05
N LEU A 9 -8.27 -2.16 13.82
CA LEU A 9 -7.79 -1.27 12.75
C LEU A 9 -6.33 -0.86 12.90
N ASP A 10 -5.85 -0.70 14.13
CA ASP A 10 -4.47 -0.29 14.42
C ASP A 10 -3.48 -1.45 14.33
N ASP A 11 -3.96 -2.70 14.32
CA ASP A 11 -3.15 -3.90 14.13
C ASP A 11 -2.96 -4.27 12.65
N ILE A 12 -3.69 -3.60 11.74
CA ILE A 12 -3.55 -3.80 10.30
C ILE A 12 -2.33 -3.03 9.81
N GLN A 13 -1.22 -3.74 9.62
CA GLN A 13 0.05 -3.19 9.14
C GLN A 13 0.37 -3.76 7.75
N LEU A 14 -0.01 -3.05 6.68
CA LEU A 14 0.11 -3.56 5.31
C LEU A 14 1.55 -3.70 4.79
N GLY A 15 2.53 -3.09 5.48
CA GLY A 15 3.95 -3.32 5.22
C GLY A 15 4.49 -4.65 5.72
N GLU A 16 3.75 -5.34 6.61
CA GLU A 16 4.16 -6.62 7.17
C GLU A 16 3.84 -7.77 6.23
N LEU A 17 4.88 -8.47 5.76
CA LEU A 17 4.72 -9.59 4.82
C LEU A 17 3.83 -10.70 5.37
N SER A 18 3.85 -10.91 6.69
CA SER A 18 3.02 -11.92 7.36
C SER A 18 1.52 -11.69 7.18
N LEU A 19 1.08 -10.42 7.07
CA LEU A 19 -0.32 -10.07 6.86
C LEU A 19 -0.82 -10.58 5.51
N TRP A 20 0.03 -10.53 4.47
CA TRP A 20 -0.30 -10.99 3.12
C TRP A 20 -0.48 -12.50 2.99
N LEU A 21 0.04 -13.26 3.96
CA LEU A 21 -0.09 -14.71 4.05
C LEU A 21 -1.34 -15.15 4.84
N ARG A 22 -2.05 -14.21 5.49
CA ARG A 22 -3.22 -14.54 6.28
C ARG A 22 -4.40 -14.99 5.40
N PRO A 23 -5.18 -16.01 5.82
CA PRO A 23 -6.34 -16.49 5.07
C PRO A 23 -7.50 -15.48 5.04
N ASP A 24 -7.54 -14.54 6.00
CA ASP A 24 -8.59 -13.53 6.15
C ASP A 24 -8.23 -12.17 5.52
N ARG A 25 -7.21 -12.12 4.64
CA ARG A 25 -6.75 -10.91 3.95
C ARG A 25 -7.88 -10.11 3.30
N GLU A 26 -8.84 -10.78 2.66
CA GLU A 26 -9.99 -10.09 2.05
C GLU A 26 -10.89 -9.42 3.09
N GLY A 27 -10.96 -9.99 4.30
CA GLY A 27 -11.64 -9.40 5.45
C GLY A 27 -10.95 -8.16 5.98
N ILE A 28 -9.61 -8.14 5.96
CA ILE A 28 -8.80 -6.96 6.28
C ILE A 28 -9.14 -5.80 5.33
N PHE A 29 -9.12 -6.05 4.03
CA PHE A 29 -9.48 -5.02 3.05
C PHE A 29 -10.96 -4.60 3.13
N ALA A 30 -11.88 -5.52 3.45
CA ALA A 30 -13.29 -5.18 3.68
C ALA A 30 -13.47 -4.24 4.89
N LYS A 31 -12.71 -4.49 5.97
CA LYS A 31 -12.70 -3.65 7.17
C LYS A 31 -12.13 -2.26 6.87
N LEU A 32 -10.97 -2.18 6.21
CA LEU A 32 -10.36 -0.90 5.81
C LEU A 32 -11.29 -0.08 4.91
N ARG A 33 -11.89 -0.67 3.87
CA ARG A 33 -12.83 0.05 2.98
C ARG A 33 -14.00 0.67 3.74
N THR A 34 -14.49 -0.01 4.77
CA THR A 34 -15.65 0.42 5.56
C THR A 34 -15.25 1.50 6.57
N GLU A 35 -14.18 1.29 7.31
CA GLU A 35 -13.88 2.04 8.54
C GLU A 35 -12.69 3.01 8.43
N ARG A 36 -11.68 2.67 7.61
CA ARG A 36 -10.46 3.50 7.42
C ARG A 36 -9.94 3.38 5.97
N PRO A 37 -10.67 3.95 5.00
CA PRO A 37 -10.45 3.64 3.58
C PRO A 37 -9.14 4.19 3.02
N VAL A 38 -8.60 5.23 3.66
CA VAL A 38 -7.28 5.81 3.43
C VAL A 38 -6.49 5.67 4.74
N SER A 39 -5.38 4.94 4.70
CA SER A 39 -4.57 4.63 5.89
C SER A 39 -3.08 4.72 5.58
N CYS A 40 -2.28 5.12 6.56
CA CYS A 40 -0.82 5.20 6.45
C CYS A 40 -0.18 3.97 7.12
N HIS A 41 0.82 3.39 6.46
CA HIS A 41 1.50 2.15 6.88
C HIS A 41 3.00 2.32 6.78
N ALA A 42 3.76 1.69 7.68
CA ALA A 42 5.21 1.59 7.53
C ALA A 42 5.56 0.65 6.36
N GLU A 43 6.73 0.84 5.76
CA GLU A 43 7.26 -0.07 4.75
C GLU A 43 7.78 -1.36 5.40
N GLY A 44 7.76 -2.45 4.64
CA GLY A 44 8.42 -3.69 5.05
C GLY A 44 9.94 -3.53 5.09
N GLU A 45 10.61 -4.31 5.94
CA GLU A 45 12.07 -4.30 6.03
C GLU A 45 12.68 -5.36 5.11
N PHE A 46 13.59 -4.93 4.23
CA PHE A 46 14.30 -5.80 3.30
C PHE A 46 15.82 -5.62 3.46
N PRO A 47 16.61 -6.71 3.55
CA PRO A 47 18.06 -6.61 3.67
C PRO A 47 18.68 -5.79 2.53
N GLY A 48 19.46 -4.76 2.88
CA GLY A 48 20.14 -3.89 1.91
C GLY A 48 19.27 -2.79 1.31
N VAL A 49 17.99 -2.66 1.70
CA VAL A 49 17.10 -1.58 1.27
C VAL A 49 16.83 -0.65 2.46
N PRO A 50 17.13 0.65 2.36
CA PRO A 50 16.78 1.60 3.40
C PRO A 50 15.26 1.64 3.60
N LYS A 51 14.82 1.64 4.87
CA LYS A 51 13.40 1.79 5.20
C LYS A 51 12.98 3.23 4.93
N GLY A 52 12.00 3.43 4.05
CA GLY A 52 11.46 4.73 3.74
C GLY A 52 10.43 5.21 4.78
N ARG A 53 9.66 6.21 4.38
CA ARG A 53 8.73 6.94 5.25
C ARG A 53 7.40 6.24 5.47
N GLY A 54 7.13 5.13 4.78
CA GLY A 54 5.81 4.53 4.74
C GLY A 54 5.05 4.88 3.47
N PHE A 55 3.84 4.34 3.35
CA PHE A 55 2.96 4.55 2.21
C PHE A 55 1.51 4.73 2.65
N TRP A 56 0.74 5.40 1.79
CA TRP A 56 -0.71 5.49 1.94
C TRP A 56 -1.40 4.38 1.15
N ALA A 57 -2.31 3.66 1.81
CA ALA A 57 -3.15 2.65 1.19
C ALA A 57 -4.53 3.22 0.88
N LEU A 58 -4.88 3.26 -0.42
CA LEU A 58 -6.21 3.60 -0.91
C LEU A 58 -6.97 2.30 -1.17
N THR A 59 -8.03 2.04 -0.40
CA THR A 59 -8.73 0.74 -0.47
C THR A 59 -10.07 0.78 -1.19
N ARG A 60 -10.63 1.96 -1.42
CA ARG A 60 -11.87 2.12 -2.19
C ARG A 60 -11.57 2.31 -3.67
N TYR A 61 -12.41 1.71 -4.50
CA TYR A 61 -12.33 1.82 -5.96
C TYR A 61 -12.26 3.28 -6.45
N ALA A 62 -13.14 4.15 -5.92
CA ALA A 62 -13.19 5.55 -6.33
C ALA A 62 -11.89 6.32 -6.05
N ASP A 63 -11.23 6.05 -4.91
CA ASP A 63 -9.97 6.70 -4.53
C ASP A 63 -8.83 6.21 -5.42
N VAL A 64 -8.78 4.91 -5.71
CA VAL A 64 -7.80 4.33 -6.64
C VAL A 64 -7.96 4.91 -8.03
N VAL A 65 -9.19 4.93 -8.58
CA VAL A 65 -9.45 5.51 -9.91
C VAL A 65 -9.08 6.99 -9.95
N ARG A 66 -9.41 7.75 -8.90
CA ARG A 66 -9.03 9.16 -8.82
C ARG A 66 -7.52 9.33 -8.90
N ALA A 67 -6.76 8.59 -8.09
CA ALA A 67 -5.30 8.67 -8.10
C ALA A 67 -4.71 8.29 -9.46
N SER A 68 -5.24 7.24 -10.10
CA SER A 68 -4.79 6.82 -11.43
C SER A 68 -5.07 7.82 -12.55
N MET A 69 -6.10 8.67 -12.40
CA MET A 69 -6.51 9.64 -13.41
C MET A 69 -5.94 11.06 -13.17
N ASP A 70 -5.24 11.28 -12.06
CA ASP A 70 -4.67 12.57 -11.65
C ASP A 70 -3.13 12.46 -11.56
N ALA A 71 -2.50 12.23 -12.71
CA ALA A 71 -1.05 12.02 -12.80
C ALA A 71 -0.21 13.26 -12.48
N GLU A 72 -0.82 14.46 -12.48
CA GLU A 72 -0.16 15.70 -12.04
C GLU A 72 0.06 15.67 -10.53
N THR A 73 -0.93 15.17 -9.77
CA THR A 73 -0.83 15.05 -8.31
C THR A 73 -0.14 13.74 -7.88
N PHE A 74 -0.41 12.64 -8.58
CA PHE A 74 0.11 11.31 -8.26
C PHE A 74 1.09 10.83 -9.34
N VAL A 75 2.32 11.33 -9.26
CA VAL A 75 3.37 11.09 -10.26
C VAL A 75 3.98 9.70 -10.15
N SER A 76 4.20 9.03 -11.29
CA SER A 76 4.97 7.78 -11.35
C SER A 76 6.48 8.01 -11.55
N GLY A 77 6.90 9.25 -11.82
CA GLY A 77 8.30 9.61 -12.14
C GLY A 77 9.30 9.46 -10.97
N HIS A 78 8.83 8.99 -9.82
CA HIS A 78 9.63 8.70 -8.64
C HIS A 78 9.59 7.21 -8.25
N GLY A 79 9.09 6.37 -9.15
CA GLY A 79 8.92 4.93 -8.94
C GLY A 79 7.46 4.53 -8.76
N VAL A 80 7.21 3.23 -8.96
CA VAL A 80 5.86 2.61 -8.88
C VAL A 80 5.80 1.48 -7.86
N ASN A 81 6.89 1.25 -7.13
CA ASN A 81 7.01 0.25 -6.07
C ASN A 81 7.20 0.95 -4.71
N ILE A 82 6.85 0.27 -3.62
CA ILE A 82 6.94 0.86 -2.27
C ILE A 82 8.38 1.09 -1.81
N PRO A 83 9.32 0.14 -1.94
CA PRO A 83 10.70 0.47 -1.64
C PRO A 83 11.20 1.46 -2.69
N ASP A 84 11.59 2.65 -2.25
CA ASP A 84 12.18 3.67 -3.11
C ASP A 84 13.38 3.06 -3.84
N GLN A 85 13.34 3.09 -5.16
CA GLN A 85 14.46 2.64 -5.99
C GLN A 85 15.42 3.81 -6.21
N VAL A 86 16.70 3.50 -6.44
CA VAL A 86 17.66 4.52 -6.87
C VAL A 86 17.24 5.09 -8.24
N PRO A 87 17.48 6.39 -8.51
CA PRO A 87 17.03 7.03 -9.74
C PRO A 87 17.44 6.29 -11.02
N GLU A 88 18.66 5.74 -11.06
CA GLU A 88 19.17 4.98 -12.21
C GLU A 88 18.34 3.72 -12.50
N LEU A 89 17.73 3.13 -11.47
CA LEU A 89 16.90 1.95 -11.60
C LEU A 89 15.47 2.34 -12.02
N ASN A 90 14.97 3.49 -11.58
CA ASN A 90 13.69 4.03 -12.03
C ASN A 90 13.72 4.32 -13.54
N GLU A 91 14.76 5.01 -14.01
CA GLU A 91 14.92 5.34 -15.44
C GLU A 91 14.99 4.07 -16.31
N PHE A 92 15.63 3.00 -15.82
CA PHE A 92 15.71 1.72 -16.52
C PHE A 92 14.34 1.02 -16.67
N PHE A 93 13.44 1.17 -15.69
CA PHE A 93 12.09 0.58 -15.71
C PHE A 93 11.01 1.53 -16.25
N GLY A 94 11.39 2.70 -16.79
CA GLY A 94 10.46 3.65 -17.41
C GLY A 94 9.66 4.48 -16.41
N SER A 95 10.26 4.74 -15.24
CA SER A 95 9.76 5.67 -14.21
C SER A 95 10.71 6.85 -14.10
#